data_AF-A0A3N5VTF9-F1
#
_entry.id   AF-A0A3N5VTF9-F1
#
_cell.length_a   1.000
_cell.length_b   1.000
_cell.length_c   1.000
_cell.angle_alpha   90.00
_cell.angle_beta   90.00
_cell.angle_gamma   90.00
#
_symmetry.space_group_name_H-M   'P 1'
#
loop_
_entity.id
_entity.type
_entity.pdbx_description
1 polymer ?
#
loop_
_entity_poly.entity_id
_entity_poly.type
_entity_poly.pdbx_seq_one_letter_code
_entity_poly.pdbx_strand_id
1 'polypeptide(L)' 'GAVGDTCTRYFNGNGNYLKSDLHDRTIGISFDQLRLAEHVTVFASGAGKARAACAFMKTGMVTELFVDEELAKGLLQIL' A
#
# COMPACT_ATOMS: atom_id res chain seq x y z
N GLY A 1 3.96 -7.58 -11.63
CA GLY A 1 3.60 -8.50 -10.52
C GLY A 1 3.24 -7.71 -9.28
N ALA A 2 2.73 -8.39 -8.26
CA ALA A 2 2.44 -7.76 -6.96
C ALA A 2 3.74 -7.29 -6.29
N VAL A 3 3.69 -6.15 -5.62
CA VAL A 3 4.80 -5.65 -4.79
C VAL A 3 4.44 -5.56 -3.31
N GLY A 4 3.15 -5.67 -2.99
CA GLY A 4 2.60 -5.70 -1.64
C GLY A 4 1.09 -5.91 -1.67
N ASP A 5 0.47 -5.94 -0.50
CA ASP A 5 -0.98 -5.97 -0.31
C ASP A 5 -1.40 -5.04 0.83
N THR A 6 -2.64 -4.58 0.77
CA THR A 6 -3.35 -3.96 1.91
C THR A 6 -4.73 -4.59 2.00
N CYS A 7 -5.15 -4.95 3.21
CA CYS A 7 -6.41 -5.66 3.44
C CYS A 7 -6.56 -6.91 2.55
N THR A 8 -5.45 -7.66 2.36
CA THR A 8 -5.39 -8.87 1.51
C THR A 8 -5.68 -8.59 0.02
N ARG A 9 -5.63 -7.33 -0.39
CA ARG A 9 -5.77 -6.91 -1.79
C ARG A 9 -4.39 -6.47 -2.31
N TYR A 10 -3.88 -7.23 -3.26
CA TYR A 10 -2.55 -7.01 -3.85
C TYR A 10 -2.52 -5.84 -4.82
N PHE A 11 -1.42 -5.09 -4.82
CA PHE A 11 -1.17 -3.99 -5.75
C PHE A 11 0.21 -4.11 -6.41
N ASN A 12 0.34 -3.49 -7.59
CA ASN A 12 1.59 -3.44 -8.36
C ASN A 12 2.43 -2.20 -8.03
N GLY A 13 3.61 -2.07 -8.65
CA GLY A 13 4.55 -0.96 -8.41
C GLY A 13 4.03 0.45 -8.72
N ASN A 14 2.88 0.58 -9.39
CA ASN A 14 2.21 1.84 -9.68
C ASN A 14 1.07 2.13 -8.70
N GLY A 15 0.85 1.28 -7.69
CA GLY A 15 -0.27 1.38 -6.75
C GLY A 15 -1.59 0.84 -7.31
N ASN A 16 -1.61 0.31 -8.53
CA ASN A 16 -2.83 -0.26 -9.10
C ASN A 16 -3.07 -1.66 -8.53
N TYR A 17 -4.28 -1.90 -8.04
CA TYR A 17 -4.68 -3.21 -7.56
C TYR A 17 -4.73 -4.24 -8.69
N LEU A 18 -4.33 -5.46 -8.35
CA LEU A 18 -4.34 -6.57 -9.27
C LEU A 18 -5.71 -7.26 -9.21
N LYS A 19 -6.43 -7.22 -10.35
CA LYS A 19 -7.62 -8.07 -10.54
C LYS A 19 -7.17 -9.52 -10.64
N SER A 20 -7.80 -10.38 -9.86
CA SER A 20 -7.52 -11.82 -9.82
C SER A 20 -8.72 -12.56 -9.22
N ASP A 21 -8.83 -13.85 -9.48
CA ASP A 21 -9.83 -14.71 -8.83
C ASP A 21 -9.74 -14.65 -7.29
N LEU A 22 -8.52 -14.49 -6.75
CA LEU A 22 -8.32 -14.30 -5.32
C LEU A 22 -8.95 -12.98 -4.81
N HIS A 23 -8.82 -11.90 -5.59
CA HIS A 23 -9.41 -10.60 -5.25
C HIS A 23 -10.94 -10.68 -5.15
N ASP A 24 -11.59 -11.39 -6.08
CA ASP A 24 -13.05 -11.49 -6.15
C ASP A 24 -13.63 -12.34 -5.01
N ARG A 25 -12.84 -13.29 -4.49
CA ARG A 25 -13.20 -14.13 -3.33
C ARG A 25 -12.81 -13.52 -1.99
N THR A 26 -12.09 -12.39 -1.98
CA THR A 26 -11.63 -11.75 -0.74
C THR A 26 -12.78 -10.96 -0.10
N ILE A 27 -13.24 -11.45 1.05
CA ILE A 27 -14.19 -10.73 1.92
C ILE A 27 -13.39 -9.71 2.73
N GLY A 28 -13.61 -8.42 2.46
CA GLY A 28 -12.93 -7.31 3.13
C GLY A 28 -13.19 -5.99 2.41
N ILE A 29 -12.79 -4.88 3.02
CA ILE A 29 -12.96 -3.54 2.46
C ILE A 29 -12.41 -3.47 1.02
N SER A 30 -13.20 -2.95 0.08
CA SER A 30 -12.74 -2.73 -1.29
C SER A 30 -11.80 -1.54 -1.37
N PHE A 31 -11.03 -1.45 -2.45
CA PHE A 31 -10.20 -0.27 -2.72
C PHE A 31 -11.05 1.00 -2.84
N ASP A 32 -12.18 0.90 -3.55
CA ASP A 32 -13.09 2.03 -3.74
C ASP A 32 -13.70 2.49 -2.41
N GLN A 33 -14.01 1.54 -1.51
CA GLN A 33 -14.46 1.86 -0.15
C GLN A 33 -13.35 2.50 0.69
N LEU A 34 -12.12 1.96 0.62
CA LEU A 34 -10.98 2.50 1.36
C LEU A 34 -10.66 3.94 0.95
N ARG A 35 -10.80 4.28 -0.33
CA ARG A 35 -10.57 5.63 -0.86
C ARG A 35 -11.59 6.67 -0.34
N LEU A 36 -12.73 6.24 0.17
CA LEU A 36 -13.74 7.14 0.75
C LEU A 36 -13.46 7.49 2.22
N ALA A 37 -12.49 6.85 2.85
CA ALA A 37 -12.11 7.18 4.21
C ALA A 37 -11.51 8.60 4.26
N GLU A 38 -11.90 9.37 5.28
CA GLU A 38 -11.32 10.70 5.54
C GLU A 38 -9.82 10.59 5.87
N HIS A 39 -9.45 9.54 6.60
CA HIS A 39 -8.08 9.24 6.97
C HIS A 39 -7.71 7.80 6.57
N VAL A 40 -6.67 7.65 5.77
CA VAL A 40 -6.00 6.38 5.47
C VAL A 40 -4.60 6.42 6.08
N THR A 41 -4.50 5.88 7.29
CA THR A 41 -3.25 5.77 8.03
C THR A 41 -2.53 4.47 7.71
N VAL A 42 -1.27 4.55 7.29
CA VAL A 42 -0.42 3.40 6.96
C VAL A 42 0.66 3.23 8.02
N PHE A 43 0.77 2.01 8.56
CA PHE A 43 1.85 1.60 9.44
C PHE A 43 2.73 0.58 8.71
N ALA A 44 4.01 0.88 8.57
CA ALA A 44 4.98 -0.03 7.95
C ALA A 44 6.35 0.10 8.64
N SER A 45 7.15 -0.97 8.60
CA SER A 45 8.45 -1.03 9.26
C SER A 45 9.35 -2.01 8.50
N GLY A 46 10.65 -1.72 8.49
CA GLY A 46 11.70 -2.49 7.83
C GLY A 46 11.98 -2.08 6.38
N ALA A 47 13.27 -2.01 6.02
CA ALA A 47 13.73 -1.58 4.69
C ALA A 47 13.12 -2.38 3.52
N GLY A 48 12.85 -3.68 3.73
CA GLY A 48 12.27 -4.56 2.71
C GLY A 48 10.89 -4.12 2.21
N LYS A 49 10.19 -3.23 2.94
CA LYS A 49 8.88 -2.70 2.56
C LYS A 49 8.95 -1.42 1.74
N ALA A 50 10.13 -0.83 1.50
CA ALA A 50 10.26 0.47 0.84
C ALA A 50 9.54 0.54 -0.52
N ARG A 51 9.70 -0.49 -1.36
CA ARG A 51 9.02 -0.56 -2.67
C ARG A 51 7.51 -0.67 -2.53
N ALA A 52 7.02 -1.48 -1.58
CA ALA A 52 5.59 -1.66 -1.35
C ALA A 52 4.94 -0.38 -0.79
N ALA A 53 5.58 0.24 0.20
CA ALA A 53 5.14 1.49 0.80
C ALA A 53 5.12 2.64 -0.22
N CYS A 54 6.18 2.80 -1.02
CA CYS A 54 6.22 3.78 -2.10
C CYS A 54 5.12 3.52 -3.15
N ALA A 55 4.93 2.28 -3.57
CA ALA A 55 3.86 1.94 -4.50
C ALA A 55 2.46 2.20 -3.93
N PHE A 56 2.23 1.94 -2.64
CA PHE A 56 0.95 2.23 -2.00
C PHE A 56 0.70 3.74 -1.85
N MET A 57 1.72 4.54 -1.53
CA MET A 57 1.61 6.00 -1.51
C MET A 57 1.21 6.59 -2.86
N LYS A 58 1.65 5.99 -3.98
CA LYS A 58 1.28 6.42 -5.35
C LYS A 58 -0.22 6.30 -5.66
N THR A 59 -0.98 5.57 -4.83
CA THR A 59 -2.45 5.53 -4.96
C THR A 59 -3.10 6.89 -4.68
N GLY A 60 -2.41 7.77 -3.95
CA GLY A 60 -2.90 9.09 -3.57
C GLY A 60 -3.95 9.07 -2.46
N MET A 61 -4.23 7.94 -1.82
CA MET A 61 -5.18 7.87 -0.70
C MET A 61 -4.54 8.04 0.68
N VAL A 62 -3.23 7.79 0.79
CA VAL A 62 -2.53 7.77 2.09
C VAL A 62 -2.48 9.19 2.63
N THR A 63 -3.10 9.41 3.80
CA THR A 63 -3.13 10.70 4.49
C THR A 63 -2.07 10.77 5.58
N GLU A 64 -1.86 9.68 6.31
CA GLU A 64 -0.84 9.58 7.34
C GLU A 64 0.05 8.36 7.11
N LEU A 65 1.36 8.54 7.29
CA LEU A 65 2.35 7.46 7.18
C LEU A 65 3.19 7.39 8.45
N PHE A 66 3.18 6.23 9.09
CA PHE A 66 3.99 5.90 10.25
C PHE A 66 5.01 4.83 9.86
N VAL A 67 6.29 5.19 9.92
CA VAL A 67 7.41 4.31 9.56
C VAL A 67 8.55 4.41 10.55
N ASP A 68 9.35 3.35 10.67
CA ASP A 68 10.62 3.39 11.39
C ASP A 68 11.71 4.12 10.58
N GLU A 69 12.83 4.41 11.24
CA GLU A 69 13.96 5.11 10.62
C GLU A 69 14.53 4.34 9.41
N GLU A 70 14.58 3.01 9.49
CA GLU A 70 15.14 2.17 8.44
C GLU A 70 14.30 2.25 7.15
N LEU A 71 12.98 2.12 7.27
CA LEU A 71 12.06 2.28 6.14
C LEU A 71 12.02 3.72 5.65
N ALA A 72 12.08 4.73 6.54
CA ALA A 72 12.15 6.14 6.14
C ALA A 72 13.38 6.41 5.25
N LYS A 73 14.56 5.90 5.64
CA LYS A 73 15.78 6.00 4.81
C LYS A 73 15.62 5.25 3.49
N GLY A 74 15.01 4.06 3.50
CA GLY A 74 14.73 3.29 2.29
C GLY A 74 13.77 4.03 1.32
N LEU A 75 12.78 4.75 1.84
CA LEU A 75 11.87 5.57 1.05
C LEU A 75 12.59 6.75 0.39
N LEU A 76 13.47 7.45 1.12
CA LEU A 76 14.24 8.58 0.57
C LEU A 76 15.15 8.22 -0.61
N GLN A 77 15.46 6.93 -0.79
CA GLN A 77 16.27 6.46 -1.93
C GLN A 77 15.44 6.14 -3.17
N ILE A 78 14.11 6.03 -3.05
CA ILE A 78 13.20 5.54 -4.11
C ILE A 78 12.12 6.58 -4.48
N LEU A 79 11.82 7.52 -3.57
CA LEU A 79 11.01 8.72 -3.86
C LEU A 79 11.73 9.62 -4.88
#